data_AF-A0A914N5B7-F1
#
_entry.id   AF-A0A914N5B7-F1
#
_cell.length_a   1.000
_cell.length_b   1.000
_cell.length_c   1.000
_cell.angle_alpha   90.00
_cell.angle_beta   90.00
_cell.angle_gamma   90.00
#
_symmetry.space_group_name_H-M   'P 1'
#
loop_
_entity.id
_entity.type
_entity.pdbx_description
1 polymer ?
#
loop_
_entity_poly.entity_id
_entity_poly.type
_entity_poly.pdbx_seq_one_letter_code
_entity_poly.pdbx_strand_id
1 'polypeptide(L)'
;MEWDWQNIVSLDELTNKLLSWSSEEELNKRKGLYLGKKFGVSEKEMKRLENHANLIMVVLTPGYPKQNCSFNVNYSTRQIIKKELEIGKISRDE
;
A
#
# COMPACT_ATOMS: atom_id res chain seq x y z
N MET A 1 21.49 -34.46 4.29
CA MET A 1 20.49 -34.03 3.30
C MET A 1 21.05 -32.78 2.66
N GLU A 2 21.84 -32.93 1.60
CA GLU A 2 22.38 -31.81 0.83
C GLU A 2 21.27 -31.31 -0.09
N TRP A 3 21.03 -30.00 -0.07
CA TRP A 3 20.07 -29.37 -0.95
C TRP A 3 20.65 -29.35 -2.37
N ASP A 4 19.99 -30.07 -3.28
CA ASP A 4 20.38 -30.14 -4.69
C ASP A 4 19.94 -28.86 -5.42
N TRP A 5 20.89 -27.95 -5.63
CA TRP A 5 20.68 -26.67 -6.32
C TRP A 5 20.76 -26.80 -7.86
N GLN A 6 20.54 -27.99 -8.43
CA GLN A 6 20.69 -28.26 -9.87
C GLN A 6 19.79 -27.45 -10.80
N ASN A 7 18.69 -26.90 -10.29
CA ASN A 7 17.85 -26.00 -11.07
C ASN A 7 18.30 -24.55 -10.83
N ILE A 8 19.18 -24.04 -11.70
CA ILE A 8 19.44 -22.60 -11.80
C ILE A 8 18.11 -21.96 -12.25
N VAL A 9 17.33 -21.48 -11.29
CA VAL A 9 16.13 -20.69 -11.60
C VAL A 9 16.61 -19.32 -12.02
N SER A 10 16.43 -18.96 -13.30
CA SER A 10 16.71 -17.60 -13.73
C SER A 10 15.69 -16.67 -13.06
N LEU A 11 16.17 -15.57 -12.46
CA LEU A 11 15.28 -14.55 -11.89
C LEU A 11 14.31 -14.03 -12.95
N ASP A 12 14.72 -14.00 -14.22
CA ASP A 12 13.90 -13.57 -15.36
C ASP A 12 12.65 -14.43 -15.61
N GLU A 13 12.68 -15.72 -15.26
CA GLU A 13 11.50 -16.60 -15.36
C GLU A 13 10.53 -16.46 -14.16
N LEU A 14 11.06 -16.06 -12.99
CA LEU A 14 10.27 -15.70 -11.80
C LEU A 14 9.76 -14.25 -11.84
N THR A 15 10.42 -13.35 -12.59
CA THR A 15 10.08 -11.92 -12.69
C THR A 15 8.91 -11.62 -13.60
N ASN A 16 8.05 -12.61 -13.83
CA ASN A 16 6.71 -12.35 -14.35
C ASN A 16 6.08 -11.21 -13.54
N LYS A 17 5.61 -10.16 -14.24
CA LYS A 17 4.99 -8.92 -13.71
C LYS A 17 4.03 -9.12 -12.53
N LEU A 18 3.48 -10.34 -12.40
CA LEU A 18 2.65 -10.84 -11.31
C LEU A 18 3.14 -10.56 -9.88
N LEU A 19 4.45 -10.42 -9.64
CA LEU A 19 4.98 -10.20 -8.28
C LEU A 19 5.30 -8.72 -7.97
N SER A 20 5.45 -7.89 -8.99
CA SER A 20 5.79 -6.48 -8.81
C SER A 20 4.57 -5.63 -8.50
N TRP A 21 4.71 -4.66 -7.60
CA TRP A 21 3.65 -3.71 -7.28
C TRP A 21 3.13 -2.95 -8.51
N SER A 22 1.80 -2.83 -8.60
CA SER A 22 1.11 -1.92 -9.51
C SER A 22 0.04 -1.11 -8.77
N SER A 23 -0.16 0.14 -9.18
CA SER A 23 -1.17 1.02 -8.59
C SER A 23 -2.59 0.49 -8.78
N GLU A 24 -2.86 -0.14 -9.92
CA GLU A 24 -4.18 -0.70 -10.26
C GLU A 24 -4.54 -1.90 -9.37
N GLU A 25 -3.64 -2.89 -9.25
CA GLU A 25 -3.87 -4.04 -8.37
C GLU A 25 -4.01 -3.61 -6.92
N GLU A 26 -3.23 -2.63 -6.47
CA GLU A 26 -3.33 -2.14 -5.11
C GLU A 26 -4.66 -1.42 -4.86
N LEU A 27 -5.11 -0.55 -5.77
CA LEU A 27 -6.43 0.08 -5.69
C LEU A 27 -7.54 -0.96 -5.60
N ASN A 28 -7.45 -2.04 -6.39
CA ASN A 28 -8.42 -3.13 -6.37
C ASN A 28 -8.43 -3.86 -5.02
N LYS A 29 -7.24 -4.18 -4.48
CA LYS A 29 -7.09 -4.77 -3.13
C LYS A 29 -7.69 -3.86 -2.06
N ARG A 30 -7.42 -2.56 -2.10
CA ARG A 30 -7.96 -1.58 -1.15
C ARG A 30 -9.47 -1.46 -1.25
N LYS A 31 -10.03 -1.35 -2.45
CA LYS A 31 -11.49 -1.34 -2.66
C LYS A 31 -12.13 -2.61 -2.11
N GLY A 32 -11.51 -3.77 -2.31
CA GLY A 32 -11.96 -5.02 -1.70
C GLY A 32 -12.01 -4.96 -0.16
N LEU A 33 -10.96 -4.44 0.47
CA LEU A 33 -10.87 -4.32 1.93
C LEU A 33 -11.88 -3.34 2.53
N TYR A 34 -12.02 -2.15 1.93
CA TYR A 34 -12.86 -1.07 2.48
C TYR A 34 -14.32 -1.14 2.02
N LEU A 35 -14.58 -1.61 0.80
CA LEU A 35 -15.91 -1.60 0.18
C LEU A 35 -16.52 -3.01 0.03
N GLY A 36 -15.84 -4.07 0.49
CA GLY A 36 -16.32 -5.45 0.38
C GLY A 36 -17.55 -5.77 1.24
N LYS A 37 -17.83 -4.98 2.28
CA LYS A 37 -19.00 -5.15 3.17
C LYS A 37 -19.99 -4.00 2.98
N LYS A 38 -20.78 -4.03 1.91
CA LYS A 38 -21.74 -2.97 1.56
C LYS A 38 -23.09 -3.06 2.29
N PHE A 39 -23.41 -4.21 2.89
CA PHE A 39 -24.72 -4.41 3.51
C PHE A 39 -24.87 -3.59 4.80
N GLY A 40 -25.91 -2.75 4.87
CA GLY A 40 -26.27 -1.99 6.07
C GLY A 40 -25.46 -0.71 6.31
N VAL A 41 -24.66 -0.26 5.34
CA VAL A 41 -23.82 0.94 5.47
C VAL A 41 -24.59 2.18 4.99
N SER A 42 -24.65 3.23 5.82
CA SER A 42 -25.24 4.52 5.42
C SER A 42 -24.46 5.19 4.29
N GLU A 43 -25.10 6.05 3.50
CA GLU A 43 -24.44 6.78 2.41
C GLU A 43 -23.23 7.61 2.89
N LYS A 44 -23.36 8.25 4.05
CA LYS A 44 -22.26 9.02 4.68
C LYS A 44 -21.07 8.12 5.00
N GLU A 45 -21.34 6.94 5.55
CA GLU A 45 -20.30 5.98 5.90
C GLU A 45 -19.67 5.37 4.64
N MET A 46 -20.45 5.13 3.59
CA MET A 46 -19.96 4.67 2.30
C MET A 46 -18.96 5.66 1.70
N LYS A 47 -19.30 6.95 1.67
CA LYS A 47 -18.40 8.02 1.20
C LYS A 47 -17.13 8.11 2.04
N ARG A 48 -17.22 7.85 3.35
CA ARG A 48 -16.05 7.77 4.24
C ARG A 48 -15.14 6.61 3.84
N LEU A 49 -15.69 5.41 3.65
CA LEU A 49 -14.93 4.22 3.25
C LEU A 49 -14.28 4.37 1.87
N GLU A 50 -14.95 5.01 0.91
CA GLU A 50 -14.37 5.34 -0.40
C GLU A 50 -13.14 6.24 -0.26
N ASN A 51 -13.20 7.26 0.60
CA ASN A 51 -12.05 8.12 0.88
C ASN A 51 -10.88 7.33 1.49
N HIS A 52 -11.14 6.34 2.35
CA HIS A 52 -10.10 5.48 2.92
C HIS A 52 -9.52 4.49 1.91
N ALA A 53 -10.30 4.07 0.90
CA ALA A 53 -9.87 3.12 -0.12
C ALA A 53 -8.86 3.71 -1.13
N ASN A 54 -8.76 5.04 -1.23
CA ASN A 54 -7.84 5.70 -2.17
C ASN A 54 -6.35 5.43 -1.86
N LEU A 55 -5.52 5.44 -2.90
CA LEU A 55 -4.07 5.50 -2.77
C LEU A 55 -3.65 6.93 -2.40
N ILE A 56 -3.29 7.12 -1.14
CA ILE A 56 -3.04 8.46 -0.59
C ILE A 56 -1.54 8.70 -0.35
N MET A 57 -0.81 7.65 -0.01
CA MET A 57 0.63 7.69 0.20
C MET A 57 1.24 6.38 -0.30
N VAL A 58 2.20 6.46 -1.21
CA VAL A 58 2.88 5.31 -1.82
C VAL A 58 4.37 5.48 -1.59
N VAL A 59 4.96 4.53 -0.86
CA VAL A 59 6.40 4.45 -0.59
C VAL A 59 6.87 3.08 -1.03
N LEU A 60 7.65 3.03 -2.11
CA LEU A 60 8.08 1.76 -2.69
C LEU A 60 9.42 1.30 -2.12
N THR A 61 9.53 0.01 -1.83
CA THR A 61 10.82 -0.62 -1.54
C THR A 61 11.78 -0.46 -2.73
N PRO A 62 13.09 -0.26 -2.48
CA PRO A 62 14.08 -0.17 -3.55
C PRO A 62 14.41 -1.53 -4.19
N GLY A 63 14.16 -2.64 -3.46
CA GLY A 63 14.43 -4.00 -3.92
C GLY A 63 13.34 -4.58 -4.81
N TYR A 64 13.71 -5.58 -5.63
CA TYR A 64 12.75 -6.38 -6.39
C TYR A 64 12.21 -7.56 -5.54
N PRO A 65 10.91 -7.88 -5.62
CA PRO A 65 9.87 -7.10 -6.28
C PRO A 65 9.58 -5.80 -5.51
N LYS A 66 9.29 -4.73 -6.26
CA LYS A 66 8.85 -3.46 -5.65
C LYS A 66 7.56 -3.73 -4.88
N GLN A 67 7.46 -3.20 -3.66
CA GLN A 67 6.29 -3.30 -2.79
C GLN A 67 5.99 -1.95 -2.17
N ASN A 68 4.71 -1.64 -1.94
CA ASN A 68 4.32 -0.43 -1.22
C ASN A 68 4.35 -0.67 0.30
N CYS A 69 5.31 -0.06 0.99
CA CYS A 69 5.46 -0.12 2.44
C CYS A 69 4.36 0.65 3.18
N SER A 70 3.69 1.59 2.50
CA SER A 70 2.64 2.42 3.10
C SER A 70 1.23 1.96 2.73
N PHE A 71 1.04 0.69 2.37
CA PHE A 71 -0.27 0.12 2.04
C PHE A 71 -1.33 0.41 3.13
N ASN A 72 -0.99 0.31 4.41
CA ASN A 72 -1.98 0.52 5.48
C ASN A 72 -2.29 1.99 5.77
N VAL A 73 -1.62 2.93 5.09
CA VAL A 73 -1.90 4.36 5.23
C VAL A 73 -3.19 4.68 4.50
N ASN A 74 -4.16 5.22 5.26
CA ASN A 74 -5.42 5.70 4.74
C ASN A 74 -5.57 7.20 5.04
N TYR A 75 -6.74 7.76 4.71
CA TYR A 75 -6.99 9.20 4.85
C TYR A 75 -6.70 9.72 6.26
N SER A 76 -7.19 9.06 7.31
CA SER A 76 -6.98 9.50 8.70
C SER A 76 -5.52 9.45 9.09
N THR A 77 -4.84 8.33 8.83
CA THR A 77 -3.43 8.15 9.19
C THR A 77 -2.55 9.18 8.46
N ARG A 78 -2.88 9.52 7.21
CA ARG A 78 -2.18 10.56 6.45
C ARG A 78 -2.30 11.94 7.08
N GLN A 79 -3.45 12.30 7.66
CA GLN A 79 -3.60 13.59 8.37
C GLN A 79 -2.70 13.65 9.60
N ILE A 80 -2.59 12.54 10.35
CA ILE A 80 -1.70 12.45 11.51
C ILE A 80 -0.24 12.61 11.06
N ILE A 81 0.19 11.83 10.05
CA ILE A 81 1.56 11.92 9.50
C ILE A 81 1.88 13.35 9.06
N LYS A 82 0.95 14.01 8.35
CA LYS A 82 1.13 15.39 7.89
C LYS A 82 1.33 16.36 9.07
N LYS A 83 0.49 16.23 10.10
CA LYS A 83 0.58 17.08 11.30
C LYS A 83 1.93 16.90 12.02
N GLU A 84 2.38 15.66 12.20
CA GLU A 84 3.66 15.39 12.86
C GLU A 84 4.85 15.91 12.05
N LEU A 85 4.79 15.84 10.72
CA LEU A 85 5.81 16.44 9.84
C LEU A 85 5.84 17.97 9.95
N GLU A 86 4.68 18.62 10.08
CA GLU A 86 4.59 20.07 10.27
C GLU A 86 5.16 20.49 11.63
N ILE A 87 4.81 19.77 12.72
CA ILE A 87 5.37 20.01 14.06
C ILE A 87 6.89 19.86 14.06
N GLY A 88 7.39 18.75 13.49
CA GLY A 88 8.83 18.49 13.42
C GLY A 88 9.60 19.48 12.54
N LYS A 89 8.93 20.15 11.59
CA LYS A 89 9.52 21.25 10.83
C LYS A 89 9.67 22.50 11.69
N ILE A 90 8.60 22.90 12.40
CA ILE A 90 8.62 24.08 13.28
C ILE A 90 9.73 23.95 14.33
N SER A 91 9.88 22.78 14.96
CA SER A 91 10.90 22.54 16.00
C SER A 91 12.35 22.54 15.48
N ARG A 92 12.56 22.47 14.16
CA ARG A 92 13.91 22.54 13.54
C ARG A 92 14.28 23.95 13.10
N ASP A 93 13.28 24.79 12.91
CA ASP A 93 13.42 26.19 12.48
C ASP A 93 13.53 27.15 13.69
N GLU A 94 13.38 26.64 14.93
CA GLU A 94 13.63 27.29 16.23
C GLU A 94 15.02 26.93 16.79
#